data_AF-F4X221-F1
#
_entry.id   AF-F4X221-F1
#
_cell.length_a   1.000
_cell.length_b   1.000
_cell.length_c   1.000
_cell.angle_alpha   90.00
_cell.angle_beta   90.00
_cell.angle_gamma   90.00
#
_symmetry.space_group_name_H-M   'P 1'
#
loop_
_entity.id
_entity.type
_entity.pdbx_description
1 polymer ?
#
loop_
_entity_poly.entity_id
_entity_poly.type
_entity_poly.pdbx_seq_one_letter_code
_entity_poly.pdbx_strand_id
1 'polypeptide(L)'
;MEQRAVIKFNAKLGKSASETFRSMQQVYDNQCLGRTAVFEWHKRFLEGRETLEDDKKSGRPILVRTPEMIEKVHSATNMCMVRIVSVLIFKASSIIFSDTLRSLVTKSRTFSIISGVRANWPS
;
A
#
# COMPACT_ATOMS: atom_id res chain seq x y z
N MET A 1 22.85 15.60 19.39
CA MET A 1 24.25 15.12 19.43
C MET A 1 24.90 15.33 20.80
N GLU A 2 24.80 16.52 21.39
CA GLU A 2 25.41 16.84 22.70
C GLU A 2 25.06 15.84 23.81
N GLN A 3 23.77 15.57 24.04
CA GLN A 3 23.32 14.59 25.03
C GLN A 3 23.90 13.18 24.80
N ARG A 4 24.12 12.77 23.54
CA ARG A 4 24.76 11.47 23.22
C ARG A 4 26.24 11.47 23.56
N ALA A 5 26.93 12.59 23.44
CA ALA A 5 28.31 12.73 23.90
C ALA A 5 28.41 12.57 25.43
N VAL A 6 27.46 13.14 26.17
CA VAL A 6 27.36 12.98 27.63
C VAL A 6 27.09 11.51 28.01
N ILE A 7 26.22 10.81 27.28
CA ILE A 7 26.00 9.37 27.49
C ILE A 7 27.29 8.58 27.23
N LYS A 8 27.99 8.87 26.12
CA LYS A 8 29.27 8.22 25.77
C LYS A 8 30.33 8.44 26.85
N PHE A 9 30.43 9.66 27.36
CA PHE A 9 31.37 10.01 28.43
C PHE A 9 31.06 9.22 29.71
N ASN A 10 29.80 9.19 30.16
CA ASN A 10 29.43 8.46 31.37
C ASN A 10 29.60 6.94 31.22
N ALA A 11 29.33 6.38 30.03
CA ALA A 11 29.58 4.98 29.74
C ALA A 11 31.08 4.64 29.83
N LYS A 12 31.97 5.49 29.28
CA LYS A 12 33.43 5.33 29.41
C LYS A 12 33.94 5.52 30.84
N LEU A 13 33.24 6.32 31.64
CA LEU A 13 33.51 6.52 33.06
C LEU A 13 33.07 5.32 33.92
N GLY A 14 32.40 4.32 33.33
CA GLY A 14 31.94 3.11 34.03
C GLY A 14 30.66 3.30 34.84
N LYS A 15 29.93 4.40 34.65
CA LYS A 15 28.62 4.59 35.28
C LYS A 15 27.58 3.65 34.68
N SER A 16 26.55 3.34 35.45
CA SER A 16 25.40 2.60 34.92
C SER A 16 24.49 3.49 34.06
N ALA A 17 23.71 2.86 33.18
CA ALA A 17 22.71 3.57 32.38
C ALA A 17 21.67 4.30 33.26
N SER A 18 21.32 3.73 34.42
CA SER A 18 20.39 4.33 35.39
C SER A 18 20.95 5.60 36.01
N GLU A 19 22.22 5.60 36.43
CA GLU A 19 22.88 6.79 36.99
C GLU A 19 23.07 7.87 35.93
N THR A 20 23.42 7.46 34.71
CA THR A 20 23.51 8.36 33.56
C THR A 20 22.18 9.04 33.29
N PHE A 21 21.08 8.28 33.27
CA PHE A 21 19.74 8.83 33.07
C PHE A 21 19.34 9.83 34.17
N ARG A 22 19.59 9.50 35.45
CA ARG A 22 19.32 10.43 36.56
C ARG A 22 20.13 11.73 36.43
N SER A 23 21.41 11.62 36.10
CA SER A 23 22.29 12.79 35.91
C SER A 23 21.83 13.63 34.73
N MET A 24 21.42 13.00 33.62
CA MET A 24 20.88 13.71 32.47
C MET A 24 19.55 14.41 32.78
N GLN A 25 18.68 13.76 33.56
CA GLN A 25 17.41 14.36 33.97
C GLN A 25 17.62 15.60 34.84
N GLN A 26 18.64 15.62 35.69
CA GLN A 26 18.99 16.81 36.49
C GLN A 26 19.51 17.97 35.63
N VAL A 27 20.24 17.69 34.53
CA VAL A 27 20.86 18.71 33.68
C VAL A 27 19.92 19.23 32.60
N TYR A 28 19.18 18.33 31.96
CA TYR A 28 18.36 18.64 30.77
C TYR A 28 16.87 18.70 31.09
N ASP A 29 16.42 18.17 32.22
CA ASP A 29 15.03 18.14 32.67
C ASP A 29 14.06 17.74 31.53
N ASN A 30 13.12 18.62 31.15
CA ASN A 30 12.15 18.36 30.08
C ASN A 30 12.74 18.17 28.68
N GLN A 31 14.00 18.58 28.45
CA GLN A 31 14.70 18.39 27.18
C GLN A 31 15.56 17.11 27.17
N CYS A 32 15.55 16.33 28.26
CA CYS A 32 16.32 15.10 28.35
C CYS A 32 15.82 14.04 27.37
N LEU A 33 16.75 13.31 26.75
CA LEU A 33 16.44 12.08 26.03
C LEU A 33 15.65 11.13 26.93
N GLY A 34 14.62 10.50 26.34
CA GLY A 34 13.81 9.51 27.04
C GLY A 34 14.64 8.33 27.55
N ARG A 35 14.18 7.70 28.63
CA ARG A 35 14.88 6.60 29.32
C ARG A 35 15.34 5.50 28.36
N THR A 36 14.47 5.05 27.45
CA THR A 36 14.80 4.00 26.48
C THR A 36 15.96 4.39 25.57
N ALA A 37 15.96 5.62 25.06
CA ALA A 37 17.03 6.12 24.20
C ALA A 37 18.37 6.20 24.96
N VAL A 38 18.35 6.69 26.21
CA VAL A 38 19.57 6.75 27.04
C VAL A 38 20.16 5.36 27.25
N PHE A 39 19.33 4.37 27.57
CA PHE A 39 19.77 2.99 27.80
C PHE A 39 20.32 2.33 26.52
N GLU A 40 19.64 2.54 25.40
CA GLU A 40 20.07 2.02 24.11
C GLU A 40 21.42 2.60 23.68
N TRP A 41 21.58 3.92 23.76
CA TRP A 41 22.86 4.58 23.47
C TRP A 41 23.96 4.13 24.43
N HIS A 42 23.67 4.04 25.73
CA HIS A 42 24.63 3.58 26.73
C HIS A 42 25.12 2.17 26.45
N LYS A 43 24.22 1.24 26.10
CA LYS A 43 24.57 -0.12 25.71
C LYS A 43 25.47 -0.13 24.47
N ARG A 44 25.10 0.60 23.41
CA ARG A 44 25.88 0.70 22.18
C ARG A 44 27.30 1.22 22.42
N PHE A 45 27.47 2.19 23.33
CA PHE A 45 28.79 2.71 23.68
C PHE A 45 29.64 1.71 24.47
N LEU A 46 29.03 0.89 25.34
CA LEU A 46 29.73 -0.22 26.00
C LEU A 46 30.14 -1.32 25.02
N GLU A 47 29.35 -1.55 23.97
CA GLU A 47 29.66 -2.47 22.87
C GLU A 47 30.76 -1.93 21.91
N GLY A 48 31.35 -0.76 22.20
CA GLY A 48 32.47 -0.22 21.45
C GLY A 48 32.09 0.72 20.30
N ARG A 49 30.83 1.13 20.17
CA ARG A 49 30.46 2.18 19.19
C ARG A 49 31.16 3.50 19.52
N GLU A 50 31.70 4.18 18.51
CA GLU A 50 32.31 5.50 18.70
C GLU A 50 31.51 6.66 18.12
N THR A 51 30.62 6.42 17.16
CA THR A 51 29.85 7.46 16.48
C THR A 51 28.72 8.00 17.37
N LEU A 52 28.45 9.31 17.25
CA LEU A 52 27.30 9.97 17.89
C LEU A 52 26.08 10.08 16.96
N GLU A 53 26.30 9.82 15.68
CA GLU A 53 25.28 9.86 14.63
C GLU A 53 24.37 8.65 14.71
N ASP A 54 23.10 8.85 14.37
CA ASP A 54 22.18 7.74 14.20
C ASP A 54 22.66 6.78 13.10
N ASP A 55 22.29 5.52 13.24
CA ASP A 55 22.45 4.59 12.14
C ASP A 55 21.71 5.13 10.93
N LYS A 56 22.29 4.95 9.73
CA LYS A 56 21.56 5.19 8.49
C LYS A 56 20.26 4.41 8.58
N LYS A 57 19.14 5.10 8.81
CA LYS A 57 17.82 4.51 8.69
C LYS A 57 17.77 3.94 7.29
N SER A 58 17.70 2.62 7.18
CA SER A 58 17.18 1.97 5.99
C SER A 58 15.71 2.38 5.88
N GLY A 59 15.48 3.59 5.37
CA GLY A 59 14.14 4.00 4.97
C GLY A 59 13.62 3.00 3.94
N ARG A 60 12.31 2.76 3.95
CA ARG A 60 11.62 2.08 2.84
C ARG A 60 12.20 2.61 1.52
N PRO A 61 12.57 1.75 0.55
CA PRO A 61 13.05 2.22 -0.73
C PRO A 61 12.03 3.21 -1.30
N ILE A 62 12.44 4.47 -1.47
CA ILE A 62 11.71 5.41 -2.30
C ILE A 62 11.78 4.78 -3.67
N LEU A 63 10.65 4.24 -4.13
CA LEU A 63 10.52 3.64 -5.44
C LEU A 63 11.01 4.68 -6.45
N VAL A 64 12.25 4.52 -6.88
CA VAL A 64 12.86 5.36 -7.90
C VAL A 64 11.92 5.30 -9.08
N ARG A 65 11.55 6.47 -9.61
CA ARG A 65 10.79 6.63 -10.86
C ARG A 65 11.63 6.13 -12.04
N THR A 66 12.05 4.87 -12.02
CA THR A 66 12.69 4.25 -13.18
C THR A 66 11.63 4.14 -14.26
N PRO A 67 11.96 4.47 -15.52
CA PRO A 67 11.01 4.35 -16.62
C PRO A 67 10.43 2.93 -16.70
N GLU A 68 11.22 1.92 -16.34
CA GLU A 68 10.80 0.52 -16.30
C GLU A 68 9.66 0.24 -15.30
N MET A 69 9.65 0.86 -14.12
CA MET A 69 8.57 0.68 -13.14
C MET A 69 7.29 1.43 -13.57
N ILE A 70 7.45 2.59 -14.20
CA ILE A 70 6.33 3.36 -14.77
C ILE A 70 5.70 2.57 -15.92
N GLU A 71 6.49 1.98 -16.81
CA GLU A 71 5.99 1.12 -17.88
C GLU A 71 5.30 -0.14 -17.36
N LYS A 72 5.80 -0.78 -16.31
CA LYS A 72 5.14 -1.94 -15.68
C LYS A 72 3.77 -1.56 -15.09
N VAL A 73 3.65 -0.39 -14.48
CA VAL A 73 2.36 0.10 -13.96
C VAL A 73 1.41 0.46 -15.11
N HIS A 74 1.89 1.18 -16.13
CA HIS A 74 1.09 1.57 -17.29
C HIS A 74 0.60 0.35 -18.10
N SER A 75 1.46 -0.65 -18.29
CA SER A 75 1.07 -1.90 -18.96
C SER A 75 0.05 -2.68 -18.14
N ALA A 76 0.22 -2.78 -16.81
CA ALA A 76 -0.77 -3.42 -15.94
C ALA A 76 -2.14 -2.72 -15.98
N THR A 77 -2.18 -1.38 -15.95
CA THR A 77 -3.43 -0.61 -16.05
C THR A 77 -4.07 -0.74 -17.43
N ASN A 78 -3.28 -0.69 -18.51
CA ASN A 78 -3.79 -0.83 -19.87
C ASN A 78 -4.36 -2.23 -20.10
N MET A 79 -3.71 -3.28 -19.60
CA MET A 79 -4.22 -4.65 -19.68
C MET A 79 -5.52 -4.82 -18.89
N CYS A 80 -5.65 -4.18 -17.72
CA CYS A 80 -6.89 -4.22 -16.95
C CYS A 80 -8.04 -3.51 -17.69
N MET A 81 -7.79 -2.31 -18.24
CA MET A 81 -8.77 -1.54 -18.99
C MET A 81 -9.26 -2.28 -20.24
N VAL A 82 -8.35 -2.86 -21.04
CA VAL A 82 -8.72 -3.62 -22.25
C VAL A 82 -9.60 -4.83 -21.90
N ARG A 83 -9.29 -5.54 -20.81
CA ARG A 83 -10.12 -6.67 -20.34
C ARG A 83 -11.50 -6.24 -19.86
N ILE A 84 -11.59 -5.12 -19.14
CA ILE A 84 -12.87 -4.59 -18.67
C ILE A 84 -13.73 -4.16 -19.87
N VAL A 85 -13.15 -3.39 -20.81
CA VAL A 85 -13.86 -2.92 -22.00
C VAL A 85 -14.34 -4.08 -22.86
N SER A 86 -13.52 -5.11 -23.09
CA SER A 86 -13.94 -6.27 -23.90
C SER A 86 -15.08 -7.08 -23.26
N VAL A 87 -15.06 -7.25 -21.93
CA VAL A 87 -16.16 -7.91 -21.19
C VAL A 87 -17.44 -7.08 -21.27
N LEU A 88 -17.35 -5.75 -21.15
CA LEU A 88 -18.50 -4.86 -21.26
C LEU A 88 -19.10 -4.87 -22.67
N ILE A 89 -18.26 -4.83 -23.71
CA ILE A 89 -18.71 -4.94 -25.11
C ILE A 89 -19.40 -6.29 -25.34
N PHE A 90 -18.78 -7.40 -24.92
CA PHE A 90 -19.37 -8.74 -25.08
C PHE A 90 -20.73 -8.87 -24.38
N LYS A 91 -20.83 -8.32 -23.16
CA LYS A 91 -22.07 -8.33 -22.39
C LYS A 91 -23.14 -7.44 -23.04
N ALA A 92 -22.79 -6.25 -23.52
CA ALA A 92 -23.71 -5.37 -24.23
C ALA A 92 -24.23 -6.01 -25.53
N SER A 93 -23.35 -6.62 -26.34
CA SER A 93 -23.75 -7.32 -27.57
C SER A 93 -24.69 -8.50 -27.30
N SER A 94 -24.45 -9.26 -26.23
CA SER A 94 -25.34 -10.37 -25.81
C SER A 94 -26.71 -9.88 -25.33
N ILE A 95 -26.75 -8.76 -24.59
CA ILE A 95 -28.01 -8.14 -24.14
C ILE A 95 -28.82 -7.66 -25.35
N ILE A 96 -28.18 -6.90 -26.26
CA ILE A 96 -28.84 -6.37 -27.46
C ILE A 96 -29.40 -7.50 -28.33
N PHE A 97 -28.67 -8.61 -28.47
CA PHE A 97 -29.15 -9.79 -29.21
C PHE A 97 -30.37 -10.42 -28.55
N SER A 98 -30.36 -10.58 -27.22
CA SER A 98 -31.49 -11.13 -26.47
C SER A 98 -32.74 -10.25 -26.60
N ASP A 99 -32.59 -8.93 -26.49
CA ASP A 99 -33.68 -7.98 -26.63
C ASP A 99 -34.26 -7.98 -28.05
N THR A 100 -33.38 -8.08 -29.06
CA THR A 100 -33.80 -8.19 -30.46
C THR A 100 -34.62 -9.46 -30.69
N LEU A 101 -34.13 -10.62 -30.24
CA LEU A 101 -34.86 -11.90 -30.32
C LEU A 101 -36.20 -11.86 -29.58
N ARG A 102 -36.21 -11.32 -28.34
CA ARG A 102 -37.44 -11.16 -27.56
C ARG A 102 -38.45 -10.30 -28.31
N SER A 103 -38.01 -9.20 -28.94
CA SER A 103 -38.89 -8.33 -29.73
C SER A 103 -39.48 -9.04 -30.95
N LEU A 104 -38.69 -9.89 -31.63
CA LEU A 104 -39.12 -10.65 -32.80
C LEU A 104 -40.14 -11.72 -32.43
N VAL A 105 -39.89 -12.47 -31.36
CA VAL A 105 -40.82 -13.50 -30.85
C VAL A 105 -42.14 -12.86 -30.44
N THR A 106 -42.11 -11.73 -29.73
CA THR A 106 -43.33 -11.02 -29.35
C THR A 106 -44.09 -10.50 -30.56
N LYS A 107 -43.41 -9.89 -31.54
CA LYS A 107 -44.03 -9.39 -32.78
C LYS A 107 -44.69 -10.52 -33.58
N SER A 108 -44.01 -11.66 -33.74
CA SER A 108 -44.54 -12.85 -34.43
C SER A 108 -45.77 -13.42 -33.71
N ARG A 109 -45.74 -13.47 -32.38
CA ARG A 109 -46.87 -13.91 -31.55
C ARG A 109 -48.06 -12.96 -31.65
N THR A 110 -47.86 -11.64 -31.61
CA THR A 110 -48.94 -10.66 -31.78
C THR A 110 -49.53 -10.73 -33.19
N PHE A 111 -48.70 -10.89 -34.21
CA PHE A 111 -49.16 -11.04 -35.59
C PHE A 111 -50.02 -12.31 -35.76
N SER A 112 -49.62 -13.42 -35.14
CA SER A 112 -50.39 -14.67 -35.15
C SER A 112 -51.75 -14.53 -34.44
N ILE A 113 -51.80 -13.79 -33.33
CA ILE A 113 -53.06 -13.51 -32.62
C ILE A 113 -54.00 -12.64 -33.46
N ILE A 114 -53.49 -11.59 -34.11
CA ILE A 114 -54.30 -10.66 -34.91
C ILE A 114 -54.78 -11.31 -36.22
N SER A 115 -53.95 -12.13 -36.85
CA SER A 115 -54.27 -12.79 -38.13
C SER A 115 -55.09 -14.08 -37.99
N GLY A 116 -55.26 -14.60 -36.77
CA GLY A 116 -56.02 -15.84 -36.51
C GLY A 116 -55.37 -17.13 -37.04
N VAL A 117 -54.13 -17.07 -37.54
CA VAL A 117 -53.40 -18.22 -38.09
C VAL A 117 -52.66 -18.94 -36.95
N ARG A 118 -53.13 -20.15 -36.58
CA ARG A 118 -52.45 -21.01 -35.59
C ARG A 118 -51.19 -21.60 -36.23
N ALA A 119 -50.03 -21.01 -35.96
CA ALA A 119 -48.74 -21.54 -36.40
C ALA A 119 -48.49 -22.92 -35.74
N ASN A 120 -48.47 -23.97 -36.55
CA ASN A 120 -48.16 -25.34 -36.13
C ASN A 120 -46.62 -25.47 -36.10
N TRP A 121 -46.02 -25.55 -34.91
CA TRP A 121 -44.60 -25.83 -34.76
C TRP A 121 -44.39 -27.36 -34.72
N PRO A 122 -43.43 -27.93 -35.46
CA PRO A 122 -43.13 -29.35 -35.36
C PRO A 122 -42.39 -29.66 -34.05
N SER A 123 -42.73 -30.79 -33.44
CA SER A 123 -42.16 -31.34 -32.21
C SER A 123 -40.69 -31.73 -32.34
#